data_AF-A0AAD7H5B6-F1
#
_entry.id   AF-A0AAD7H5B6-F1
#
_cell.length_a   1.000
_cell.length_b   1.000
_cell.length_c   1.000
_cell.angle_alpha   90.00
_cell.angle_beta   90.00
_cell.angle_gamma   90.00
#
_symmetry.space_group_name_H-M   'P 1'
#
loop_
_entity.id
_entity.type
_entity.pdbx_description
1 polymer ?
#
loop_
_entity_poly.entity_id
_entity_poly.type
_entity_poly.pdbx_seq_one_letter_code
_entity_poly.pdbx_strand_id
1 'polypeptide(L)'
;TPQDRIRWVASVIAALMQYIVLGVALYITPQYIKTEMHTSALSGRAWLDELLSPEGHPNRIYIAMGMRRHVFLALVFQIRALGYMEAQNAHILLDESLAIFLY
;
A
#
# COMPACT_ATOMS: atom_id res chain seq x y z
N THR A 1 31.76 -39.83 -11.83
CA THR A 1 31.08 -40.93 -12.57
C THR A 1 29.85 -40.38 -13.30
N PRO A 2 29.24 -41.10 -14.27
CA PRO A 2 28.02 -40.65 -14.95
C PRO A 2 26.88 -40.28 -13.97
N GLN A 3 26.80 -40.97 -12.83
CA GLN A 3 25.84 -40.71 -11.77
C GLN A 3 26.06 -39.35 -11.08
N ASP A 4 27.30 -38.92 -10.89
CA ASP A 4 27.63 -37.63 -10.27
C ASP A 4 27.23 -36.45 -11.18
N ARG A 5 27.36 -36.61 -12.50
CA ARG A 5 26.89 -35.61 -13.47
C ARG A 5 25.38 -35.46 -13.45
N ILE A 6 24.65 -36.56 -13.36
CA ILE A 6 23.18 -36.54 -13.27
C ILE A 6 22.74 -35.83 -11.98
N ARG A 7 23.38 -36.12 -10.85
CA ARG A 7 23.11 -35.46 -9.56
C ARG A 7 23.39 -33.96 -9.62
N TRP A 8 24.51 -33.57 -10.22
CA TRP A 8 24.86 -32.16 -10.40
C TRP A 8 23.82 -31.42 -11.27
N VAL A 9 23.47 -31.97 -12.43
CA VAL A 9 22.44 -31.39 -13.30
C VAL A 9 21.09 -31.28 -12.58
N ALA A 10 20.66 -32.32 -11.86
CA ALA A 10 19.42 -32.29 -11.09
C ALA A 10 19.44 -31.20 -10.00
N SER A 11 20.57 -31.00 -9.33
CA SER A 11 20.71 -29.95 -8.30
C SER A 11 20.65 -28.54 -8.89
N VAL A 12 21.23 -28.33 -10.07
CA VAL A 12 21.18 -27.04 -10.79
C VAL A 12 19.75 -26.74 -11.24
N ILE A 13 19.05 -27.73 -11.79
CA ILE A 13 17.64 -27.59 -12.19
C ILE A 13 16.77 -27.27 -10.97
N ALA A 14 16.94 -27.98 -9.86
CA ALA A 14 16.19 -27.73 -8.63
C ALA A 14 16.42 -26.30 -8.09
N ALA A 15 17.66 -25.82 -8.10
CA ALA A 15 17.98 -24.46 -7.69
C ALA A 15 17.33 -23.42 -8.61
N LEU A 16 17.38 -23.61 -9.94
CA LEU A 16 16.71 -22.73 -10.90
C LEU A 16 15.21 -22.67 -10.67
N MET A 17 14.57 -23.82 -10.45
CA MET A 17 13.13 -23.88 -10.16
C MET A 17 12.78 -23.13 -8.87
N GLN A 18 13.63 -23.22 -7.83
CA GLN A 18 13.42 -22.48 -6.58
C GLN A 18 13.45 -20.96 -6.82
N TYR A 19 14.40 -20.47 -7.62
CA TYR A 19 14.46 -19.04 -7.96
C TYR A 19 13.25 -18.58 -8.78
N ILE A 20 12.77 -19.40 -9.71
CA ILE A 20 11.56 -19.10 -10.49
C ILE A 20 10.34 -19.02 -9.58
N VAL A 21 10.15 -20.01 -8.69
CA VAL A 21 9.03 -20.01 -7.73
C VAL A 21 9.08 -18.78 -6.82
N LEU A 22 10.25 -18.40 -6.33
CA LEU A 22 10.42 -17.21 -5.51
C LEU A 22 10.10 -15.92 -6.31
N GLY A 23 10.58 -15.82 -7.55
CA GLY A 23 10.29 -14.68 -8.43
C GLY A 23 8.81 -14.55 -8.75
N VAL A 24 8.14 -15.67 -9.05
CA VAL A 24 6.69 -15.71 -9.26
C VAL A 24 5.96 -15.33 -7.98
N ALA A 25 6.34 -15.88 -6.82
CA ALA A 25 5.74 -15.53 -5.53
C ALA A 25 5.85 -14.02 -5.27
N LEU A 26 7.02 -13.42 -5.45
CA LEU A 26 7.22 -11.97 -5.28
C LEU A 26 6.41 -11.14 -6.28
N TYR A 27 6.22 -11.62 -7.51
CA TYR A 27 5.43 -10.93 -8.53
C TYR A 27 3.91 -11.02 -8.26
N ILE A 28 3.42 -12.20 -7.87
CA ILE A 28 1.98 -12.42 -7.62
C ILE A 28 1.53 -11.91 -6.25
N THR A 29 2.40 -11.88 -5.23
CA THR A 29 2.02 -11.42 -3.87
C THR A 29 1.38 -10.02 -3.87
N PRO A 30 1.94 -9.00 -4.54
CA PRO A 30 1.30 -7.69 -4.64
C PRO A 30 0.04 -7.67 -5.53
N GLN A 31 -0.18 -8.68 -6.38
CA GLN A 31 -1.39 -8.83 -7.20
C GLN A 31 -2.46 -9.68 -6.50
N TYR A 32 -2.06 -10.51 -5.53
CA TYR A 32 -2.87 -11.37 -4.68
C TYR A 32 -3.04 -10.73 -3.30
N ILE A 33 -3.25 -9.42 -3.25
CA ILE A 33 -3.57 -8.73 -2.01
C ILE A 33 -5.04 -9.00 -1.71
N LYS A 34 -5.30 -10.05 -0.91
CA LYS A 34 -6.61 -10.35 -0.30
C LYS A 34 -6.93 -9.42 0.87
N THR A 35 -6.48 -8.18 0.82
CA THR A 35 -6.84 -7.18 1.82
C THR A 35 -8.16 -6.58 1.39
N GLU A 36 -9.15 -6.57 2.29
CA GLU A 36 -10.47 -5.99 2.01
C GLU A 36 -10.32 -4.54 1.51
N MET A 37 -11.02 -4.14 0.45
CA MET A 37 -10.88 -2.78 -0.10
C MET A 37 -11.46 -1.73 0.85
N HIS A 38 -12.49 -2.08 1.63
CA HIS A 38 -13.11 -1.24 2.63
C HIS A 38 -13.43 -2.07 3.86
N THR A 39 -13.14 -1.56 5.06
CA THR A 39 -13.56 -2.18 6.33
C THR A 39 -14.83 -1.55 6.91
N SER A 40 -15.67 -0.92 6.06
CA SER A 40 -16.92 -0.24 6.44
C SER A 40 -16.73 0.84 7.53
N ALA A 41 -15.87 1.82 7.27
CA ALA A 41 -15.73 2.98 8.14
C ALA A 41 -16.99 3.88 8.08
N LEU A 42 -17.68 4.05 9.20
CA LEU A 42 -18.89 4.87 9.34
C LEU A 42 -18.60 6.36 9.66
N SER A 43 -17.35 6.81 9.62
CA SER A 43 -16.96 8.22 9.77
C SER A 43 -15.83 8.63 8.82
N GLY A 44 -15.75 9.93 8.49
CA GLY A 44 -14.70 10.46 7.62
C GLY A 44 -13.30 10.23 8.20
N ARG A 45 -13.14 10.44 9.51
CA ARG A 45 -11.88 10.14 10.20
C ARG A 45 -11.50 8.67 10.13
N ALA A 46 -12.44 7.77 10.45
CA ALA A 46 -12.17 6.32 10.40
C ALA A 46 -11.84 5.87 8.97
N TRP A 47 -12.50 6.45 7.96
CA TRP A 47 -12.22 6.20 6.56
C TRP A 47 -10.81 6.69 6.16
N LEU A 48 -10.39 7.87 6.61
CA LEU A 48 -9.05 8.39 6.37
C LEU A 48 -7.98 7.54 7.04
N ASP A 49 -8.19 7.14 8.30
CA ASP A 49 -7.28 6.25 9.02
C ASP A 49 -7.16 4.89 8.30
N GLU A 50 -8.26 4.38 7.74
CA GLU A 50 -8.27 3.18 6.90
C GLU A 50 -7.42 3.35 5.63
N LEU A 51 -7.47 4.52 5.00
CA LEU A 51 -6.72 4.84 3.78
C LEU A 51 -5.23 5.03 4.02
N LEU A 52 -4.86 5.58 5.17
CA LEU A 52 -3.47 5.85 5.54
C LEU A 52 -2.79 4.63 6.19
N SER A 53 -3.57 3.64 6.63
CA SER A 53 -3.06 2.42 7.27
C SER A 53 -1.96 1.74 6.45
N PRO A 54 -0.80 1.41 7.06
CA PRO A 54 0.28 0.66 6.40
C PRO A 54 -0.11 -0.75 5.97
N GLU A 55 -1.09 -1.34 6.64
CA GLU A 55 -1.57 -2.70 6.41
C GLU A 55 -2.72 -2.75 5.38
N GLY A 56 -3.21 -1.57 4.95
CA GLY A 56 -4.27 -1.43 3.96
C GLY A 56 -3.82 -1.75 2.54
N HIS A 57 -4.80 -1.95 1.64
CA HIS A 57 -4.51 -2.20 0.22
C HIS A 57 -3.74 -1.01 -0.39
N PRO A 58 -2.59 -1.21 -1.04
CA PRO A 58 -1.69 -0.13 -1.47
C PRO A 58 -2.33 0.83 -2.48
N ASN A 59 -3.29 0.33 -3.27
CA ASN A 59 -4.02 1.15 -4.24
C ASN A 59 -5.25 1.86 -3.64
N ARG A 60 -5.62 1.61 -2.37
CA ARG A 60 -6.84 2.17 -1.78
C ARG A 60 -6.85 3.70 -1.82
N ILE A 61 -5.75 4.32 -1.40
CA ILE A 61 -5.57 5.77 -1.46
C ILE A 61 -5.46 6.33 -2.87
N TYR A 62 -4.87 5.56 -3.79
CA TYR A 62 -4.77 5.96 -5.18
C TYR A 62 -6.14 5.94 -5.86
N ILE A 63 -6.96 4.93 -5.56
CA ILE A 63 -8.33 4.84 -6.08
C ILE A 63 -9.20 5.95 -5.48
N ALA A 64 -9.05 6.23 -4.18
CA ALA A 64 -9.86 7.23 -3.50
C ALA A 64 -9.50 8.68 -3.84
N MET A 65 -8.20 9.02 -3.95
CA MET A 65 -7.73 10.41 -4.07
C MET A 65 -6.89 10.68 -5.32
N GLY A 66 -6.69 9.68 -6.19
CA GLY A 66 -5.86 9.80 -7.39
C GLY A 66 -4.35 9.89 -7.13
N MET A 67 -3.88 9.69 -5.89
CA MET A 67 -2.47 9.87 -5.52
C MET A 67 -1.97 8.83 -4.51
N ARG A 68 -0.65 8.67 -4.42
CA ARG A 68 -0.02 7.76 -3.44
C ARG A 68 -0.04 8.38 -2.03
N ARG A 69 -0.05 7.53 -1.00
CA ARG A 69 -0.05 7.95 0.42
C ARG A 69 0.97 9.01 0.78
N HIS A 70 2.22 8.84 0.33
CA HIS A 70 3.27 9.81 0.64
C HIS A 70 3.06 11.18 -0.03
N VAL A 71 2.40 11.22 -1.20
CA VAL A 71 2.06 12.47 -1.90
C VAL A 71 0.98 13.21 -1.13
N PHE A 72 -0.06 12.49 -0.69
CA PHE A 72 -1.12 13.07 0.14
C PHE A 72 -0.55 13.65 1.45
N LEU A 73 0.31 12.91 2.15
CA LEU A 73 0.95 13.40 3.37
C LEU A 73 1.84 14.63 3.12
N ALA A 74 2.58 14.66 2.00
CA ALA A 74 3.38 15.81 1.62
C ALA A 74 2.51 17.04 1.32
N LEU A 75 1.35 16.85 0.69
CA LEU A 75 0.38 17.93 0.44
C LEU A 75 -0.18 18.48 1.75
N VAL A 76 -0.60 17.63 2.68
CA VAL A 76 -1.06 18.05 4.02
C VAL A 76 0.03 18.84 4.74
N PHE A 77 1.27 18.35 4.72
CA PHE A 77 2.40 19.04 5.33
C PHE A 77 2.63 20.42 4.71
N GLN A 78 2.58 20.53 3.37
CA GLN A 78 2.77 21.78 2.67
C GLN A 78 1.67 22.80 3.02
N ILE A 79 0.42 22.36 3.11
CA ILE A 79 -0.71 23.23 3.47
C ILE A 79 -0.55 23.74 4.91
N ARG A 80 -0.11 22.89 5.84
CA ARG A 80 0.23 23.31 7.21
C ARG A 80 1.39 24.29 7.25
N ALA A 81 2.41 24.07 6.43
CA ALA A 81 3.55 24.99 6.30
C ALA A 81 3.15 26.37 5.75
N LEU A 82 2.08 26.45 4.95
CA LEU A 82 1.48 27.70 4.48
C LEU A 82 0.65 28.43 5.56
N GLY A 83 0.52 27.86 6.77
CA GLY A 83 -0.17 28.47 7.90
C GLY A 83 -1.65 28.10 8.02
N TYR A 84 -2.15 27.19 7.17
CA TYR A 84 -3.49 26.65 7.35
C TYR A 84 -3.49 25.63 8.50
N MET A 85 -4.08 26.03 9.61
CA MET A 85 -4.28 25.22 10.80
C MET A 85 -5.78 25.06 11.04
N GLU A 86 -6.17 23.95 11.65
CA GLU A 86 -7.54 23.75 12.08
C GLU A 86 -7.95 24.81 13.12
N ALA A 87 -9.22 25.22 13.09
CA ALA A 87 -9.77 26.06 14.15
C ALA A 87 -9.80 25.28 15.48
N GLN A 88 -9.66 25.97 16.61
CA GLN A 88 -9.62 25.34 17.96
C GLN A 88 -10.85 24.47 18.28
N ASN A 89 -11.98 24.71 17.63
CA ASN A 89 -13.24 23.93 17.78
C ASN A 89 -13.64 23.19 16.49
N ALA A 90 -12.70 22.94 15.57
CA ALA A 90 -13.02 22.23 14.35
C ALA A 90 -13.37 20.77 14.65
N HIS A 91 -14.57 20.35 14.25
CA HIS A 91 -14.99 18.95 14.34
C HIS A 91 -14.33 18.06 13.27
N ILE A 92 -13.76 18.67 12.23
CA ILE A 92 -13.11 18.00 11.10
C ILE A 92 -11.67 18.52 11.02
N LEU A 93 -10.71 17.60 10.94
CA LEU A 93 -9.30 17.93 10.83
C LEU A 93 -8.93 18.35 9.40
N LEU A 94 -7.79 19.03 9.21
CA LEU A 94 -7.36 19.52 7.90
C LEU A 94 -7.13 18.36 6.92
N ASP A 95 -6.50 17.28 7.40
CA ASP A 95 -6.24 16.08 6.61
C ASP A 95 -7.56 15.40 6.20
N GLU A 96 -8.52 15.30 7.11
CA GLU A 96 -9.86 14.78 6.83
C GLU A 96 -10.63 15.66 5.84
N SER A 97 -10.64 16.98 6.04
CA SER A 97 -11.30 17.92 5.12
C SER A 97 -10.66 17.89 3.73
N LEU A 98 -9.33 17.78 3.66
CA LEU A 98 -8.62 17.68 2.40
C LEU A 98 -8.90 16.34 1.70
N ALA A 99 -8.96 15.25 2.46
CA ALA A 99 -9.29 13.94 1.92
C ALA A 99 -10.74 13.91 1.38
N ILE A 100 -11.69 14.55 2.07
CA ILE A 100 -13.08 14.72 1.59
C ILE A 100 -13.11 15.56 0.31
N PHE A 101 -12.29 16.63 0.23
CA PHE A 101 -12.22 17.47 -0.98
C PHE A 101 -11.65 16.74 -2.20
N LEU A 102 -10.73 15.79 -1.99
CA LEU A 102 -10.05 15.05 -3.06
C LEU A 102 -10.83 13.82 -3.56
N TYR A 103 -11.85 13.39 -2.82
CA TYR A 103 -12.70 12.25 -3.16
C TYR A 103 -13.87 12.68 -4.05
#